data_AF-A0A3S1GH69-F1
#
_entry.id   AF-A0A3S1GH69-F1
#
_cell.length_a   1.000
_cell.length_b   1.000
_cell.length_c   1.000
_cell.angle_alpha   90.00
_cell.angle_beta   90.00
_cell.angle_gamma   90.00
#
_symmetry.space_group_name_H-M   'P 1'
#
loop_
_entity.id
_entity.type
_entity.pdbx_description
1 polymer ?
#
loop_
_entity_poly.entity_id
_entity_poly.type
_entity_poly.pdbx_seq_one_letter_code
_entity_poly.pdbx_strand_id
1 'polypeptide(L)'
;MRRLVLIGSLLIVLVLLAAGWSLNRMGVFRVFQDDTSIQIIQVQDIPQALNMKASLKLPDWEIEKAEARDDHFTSPTCTIYFSNGIKLLLSISPNRYSGMEQNTQIGKYIYIVFSKDERKVYQFSQGRLQYNFQTHSAKQEEELKKYLERVNWSA
;
A
#
# COMPACT_ATOMS: atom_id res chain seq x y z
N MET A 1 -51.71 25.01 13.76
CA MET A 1 -51.19 23.80 13.07
C MET A 1 -49.84 24.03 12.39
N ARG A 2 -49.67 24.95 11.43
CA ARG A 2 -48.38 25.16 10.71
C ARG A 2 -47.15 25.38 11.62
N ARG A 3 -47.31 26.13 12.72
CA ARG A 3 -46.21 26.38 13.69
C ARG A 3 -45.80 25.14 14.49
N LEU A 4 -46.74 24.25 14.82
CA LEU A 4 -46.45 23.00 15.52
C LEU A 4 -45.72 22.01 14.60
N VAL A 5 -46.06 22.00 13.31
CA VAL A 5 -45.37 21.18 12.30
C VAL A 5 -43.93 21.66 12.10
N LEU A 6 -43.70 22.98 12.05
CA LEU A 6 -42.35 23.57 11.94
C LEU A 6 -41.47 23.30 13.17
N ILE A 7 -42.05 23.37 14.38
CA ILE A 7 -41.32 23.07 15.62
C ILE A 7 -40.99 21.57 15.69
N GLY A 8 -41.92 20.71 15.26
CA GLY A 8 -41.69 19.27 15.17
C GLY A 8 -40.59 18.89 14.19
N SER A 9 -40.57 19.48 12.99
CA SER A 9 -39.51 19.21 12.01
C SER A 9 -38.15 19.74 12.46
N LEU A 10 -38.11 20.90 13.12
CA LEU A 10 -36.88 21.46 13.68
C LEU A 10 -36.27 20.54 14.76
N LEU A 11 -37.10 19.97 15.63
CA LEU A 11 -36.68 19.00 16.64
C LEU A 11 -36.10 17.73 16.02
N ILE A 12 -36.72 17.21 14.96
CA ILE A 12 -36.22 16.02 14.25
C ILE A 12 -34.84 16.30 13.64
N VAL A 13 -34.65 17.46 13.00
CA VAL A 13 -33.36 17.85 12.43
C VAL A 13 -32.29 18.00 13.52
N LEU A 14 -32.64 18.60 14.66
CA LEU A 14 -31.73 18.72 15.81
C LEU A 14 -31.32 17.36 16.38
N VAL A 15 -32.24 16.41 16.47
CA VAL A 15 -31.95 15.03 16.93
C VAL A 15 -31.02 14.32 15.95
N LEU A 16 -31.24 14.46 14.64
CA LEU A 16 -30.37 13.87 13.62
C LEU A 16 -28.96 14.47 13.64
N LEU A 17 -28.83 15.79 13.82
CA LEU A 17 -27.54 16.46 13.95
C LEU A 17 -26.81 16.05 15.23
N ALA A 18 -27.52 15.94 16.36
CA ALA A 18 -26.96 15.49 17.62
C ALA A 18 -26.52 14.02 17.56
N ALA A 19 -27.31 13.16 16.91
CA ALA A 19 -26.94 11.76 16.67
C ALA A 19 -25.71 11.65 15.76
N GLY A 20 -25.67 12.40 14.65
CA GLY A 20 -24.52 12.45 13.75
C GLY A 20 -23.24 12.95 14.45
N TRP A 21 -23.35 13.99 15.28
CA TRP A 21 -22.24 14.51 16.06
C TRP A 21 -21.76 13.51 17.14
N SER A 22 -22.69 12.85 17.83
CA SER A 22 -22.36 11.82 18.82
C SER A 22 -21.68 10.60 18.18
N LEU A 23 -22.18 10.12 17.04
CA LEU A 23 -21.57 9.03 16.27
C LEU A 23 -20.17 9.38 15.77
N ASN A 24 -19.94 10.63 15.35
CA ASN A 24 -18.62 11.12 14.96
C ASN A 24 -17.65 11.16 16.17
N ARG A 25 -18.11 11.66 17.32
CA ARG A 25 -17.31 11.74 18.56
C ARG A 25 -17.01 10.35 19.15
N MET A 26 -17.95 9.42 19.06
CA MET A 26 -17.77 8.02 19.47
C MET A 26 -16.87 7.23 18.52
N GLY A 27 -16.37 7.84 17.45
CA GLY A 27 -15.44 7.20 16.52
C GLY A 27 -16.07 6.12 15.65
N VAL A 28 -17.41 6.00 15.60
CA VAL A 28 -18.08 4.99 14.76
C VAL A 28 -17.78 5.21 13.27
N PHE A 29 -17.59 6.47 12.85
CA PHE A 29 -17.10 6.79 11.50
C PHE A 29 -15.56 6.67 11.37
N ARG A 30 -14.82 6.67 12.48
CA ARG A 30 -13.36 6.41 12.50
C ARG A 30 -13.03 4.92 12.43
N VAL A 31 -13.96 4.03 12.78
CA VAL A 31 -13.82 2.57 12.55
C VAL A 31 -13.67 2.22 11.06
N PHE A 32 -14.08 3.12 10.15
CA PHE A 32 -13.82 2.98 8.70
C PHE A 32 -12.54 3.70 8.22
N GLN A 33 -11.80 4.38 9.10
CA GLN A 33 -10.63 5.19 8.73
C GLN A 33 -9.33 4.78 9.42
N ASP A 34 -9.35 3.98 10.47
CA ASP A 34 -8.11 3.52 11.11
C ASP A 34 -7.76 2.09 10.67
N ASP A 35 -6.80 2.04 9.74
CA ASP A 35 -5.97 0.91 9.33
C ASP A 35 -5.37 0.15 10.55
N THR A 36 -6.16 -0.69 11.23
CA THR A 36 -5.65 -1.70 12.17
C THR A 36 -4.99 -2.91 11.48
N SER A 37 -4.87 -2.86 10.16
CA SER A 37 -4.31 -3.94 9.35
C SER A 37 -2.78 -3.93 9.27
N ILE A 38 -2.11 -2.85 9.66
CA ILE A 38 -0.66 -2.70 9.50
C ILE A 38 0.07 -3.10 10.79
N GLN A 39 0.88 -4.15 10.71
CA GLN A 39 1.71 -4.65 11.82
C GLN A 39 3.19 -4.52 11.46
N ILE A 40 4.00 -4.00 12.37
CA ILE A 40 5.47 -4.04 12.22
C ILE A 40 5.93 -5.47 12.50
N ILE A 41 6.65 -6.06 11.57
CA ILE A 41 7.12 -7.45 11.65
C ILE A 41 8.63 -7.54 11.46
N GLN A 42 9.22 -8.65 11.90
CA GLN A 42 10.62 -8.94 11.59
C GLN A 42 10.74 -9.47 10.16
N VAL A 43 11.90 -9.27 9.53
CA VAL A 43 12.16 -9.67 8.13
C VAL A 43 11.96 -11.16 7.92
N GLN A 44 12.30 -11.98 8.92
CA GLN A 44 12.12 -13.43 8.92
C GLN A 44 10.66 -13.88 8.94
N ASP A 45 9.74 -13.01 9.37
CA ASP A 45 8.30 -13.31 9.47
C ASP A 45 7.55 -12.98 8.16
N ILE A 46 8.21 -12.31 7.21
CA ILE A 46 7.60 -11.91 5.93
C ILE A 46 7.01 -13.12 5.16
N PRO A 47 7.70 -14.29 5.05
CA PRO A 47 7.10 -15.44 4.38
C PRO A 47 5.80 -15.90 5.03
N GLN A 48 5.72 -15.90 6.37
CA GLN A 48 4.50 -16.26 7.09
C GLN A 48 3.40 -15.22 6.85
N ALA A 49 3.74 -13.93 6.92
CA ALA A 49 2.79 -12.84 6.66
C ALA A 49 2.20 -12.88 5.24
N LEU A 50 2.97 -13.35 4.26
CA LEU A 50 2.54 -13.53 2.87
C LEU A 50 1.97 -14.93 2.58
N ASN A 51 1.76 -15.78 3.60
CA ASN A 51 1.30 -17.16 3.47
C ASN A 51 2.13 -18.01 2.48
N MET A 52 3.45 -17.85 2.51
CA MET A 52 4.38 -18.54 1.62
C MET A 52 5.43 -19.37 2.37
N LYS A 53 5.82 -20.49 1.76
CA LYS A 53 6.87 -21.40 2.26
C LYS A 53 8.25 -21.11 1.68
N ALA A 54 8.36 -20.18 0.73
CA ALA A 54 9.58 -19.94 -0.02
C ALA A 54 10.48 -18.92 0.67
N SER A 55 11.79 -19.07 0.49
CA SER A 55 12.77 -18.07 0.91
C SER A 55 12.60 -16.80 0.08
N LEU A 56 12.53 -15.67 0.77
CA LEU A 56 12.36 -14.35 0.19
C LEU A 56 13.73 -13.81 -0.24
N LYS A 57 13.82 -13.30 -1.48
CA LYS A 57 15.01 -12.59 -1.94
C LYS A 57 14.84 -11.11 -1.65
N LEU A 58 15.76 -10.54 -0.87
CA LEU A 58 15.80 -9.12 -0.55
C LEU A 58 17.15 -8.54 -0.99
N PRO A 59 17.21 -7.24 -1.33
CA PRO A 59 18.48 -6.58 -1.58
C PRO A 59 19.24 -6.39 -0.26
N ASP A 60 20.58 -6.39 -0.31
CA ASP A 60 21.50 -6.15 0.81
C ASP A 60 21.49 -4.68 1.32
N TRP A 61 20.38 -3.97 1.14
CA TRP A 61 20.20 -2.63 1.68
C TRP A 61 19.83 -2.71 3.15
N GLU A 62 20.27 -1.71 3.90
CA GLU A 62 19.90 -1.59 5.31
C GLU A 62 18.38 -1.40 5.44
N ILE A 63 17.74 -2.30 6.19
CA ILE A 63 16.30 -2.29 6.44
C ILE A 63 16.04 -1.46 7.70
N GLU A 64 15.26 -0.39 7.56
CA GLU A 64 14.78 0.39 8.70
C GLU A 64 13.64 -0.34 9.43
N LYS A 65 12.69 -0.88 8.66
CA LYS A 65 11.53 -1.62 9.17
C LYS A 65 10.81 -2.41 8.08
N ALA A 66 10.03 -3.41 8.51
CA ALA A 66 9.08 -4.13 7.67
C ALA A 66 7.67 -4.06 8.26
N GLU A 67 6.67 -3.90 7.40
CA GLU A 67 5.26 -3.78 7.75
C GLU A 67 4.46 -4.82 6.98
N ALA A 68 3.65 -5.61 7.68
CA ALA A 68 2.65 -6.49 7.07
C ALA A 68 1.30 -5.81 7.09
N ARG A 69 0.57 -5.85 5.97
CA ARG A 69 -0.82 -5.44 5.90
C ARG A 69 -1.70 -6.66 5.69
N ASP A 70 -2.51 -6.97 6.70
CA ASP A 70 -3.61 -7.93 6.61
C ASP A 70 -4.91 -7.16 6.36
N ASP A 71 -5.29 -7.00 5.09
CA ASP A 71 -6.54 -6.36 4.72
C ASP A 71 -7.78 -7.24 5.00
N HIS A 72 -7.60 -8.39 5.69
CA HIS A 72 -8.60 -9.43 5.93
C HIS A 72 -9.27 -9.93 4.63
N PHE A 73 -8.63 -9.69 3.50
CA PHE A 73 -9.00 -10.13 2.16
C PHE A 73 -7.98 -11.17 1.65
N THR A 74 -7.93 -11.39 0.34
CA THR A 74 -7.17 -12.47 -0.31
C THR A 74 -5.73 -12.12 -0.68
N SER A 75 -5.24 -10.90 -0.42
CA SER A 75 -3.96 -10.42 -0.95
C SER A 75 -3.10 -9.78 0.14
N PRO A 76 -2.55 -10.58 1.09
CA PRO A 76 -1.60 -10.06 2.07
C PRO A 76 -0.45 -9.36 1.37
N THR A 77 -0.07 -8.20 1.92
CA THR A 77 1.05 -7.42 1.41
C THR A 77 2.06 -7.14 2.52
N CYS A 78 3.32 -6.98 2.14
CA CYS A 78 4.37 -6.57 3.06
C CYS A 78 5.17 -5.43 2.44
N THR A 79 5.38 -4.35 3.19
CA THR A 79 6.18 -3.21 2.78
C THR A 79 7.46 -3.15 3.60
N ILE A 80 8.60 -3.11 2.92
CA ILE A 80 9.92 -2.99 3.53
C ILE A 80 10.44 -1.58 3.23
N TYR A 81 10.96 -0.92 4.25
CA TYR A 81 11.51 0.43 4.20
C TYR A 81 13.02 0.35 4.39
N PHE A 82 13.77 0.94 3.48
CA PHE A 82 15.23 0.93 3.49
C PHE A 82 15.79 2.32 3.83
N SER A 83 16.98 2.35 4.43
CA SER A 83 17.64 3.60 4.88
C SER A 83 17.99 4.55 3.72
N ASN A 84 18.08 4.03 2.50
CA ASN A 84 18.30 4.83 1.28
C ASN A 84 17.00 5.51 0.77
N GLY A 85 15.88 5.34 1.45
CA GLY A 85 14.59 5.91 1.09
C GLY A 85 13.81 5.11 0.04
N ILE A 86 14.29 3.93 -0.37
CA ILE A 86 13.53 3.00 -1.21
C ILE A 86 12.49 2.27 -0.37
N LYS A 87 11.33 2.00 -0.97
CA LYS A 87 10.30 1.12 -0.40
C LYS A 87 10.08 -0.09 -1.30
N LEU A 88 10.02 -1.30 -0.74
CA LEU A 88 9.65 -2.52 -1.46
C LEU A 88 8.32 -3.05 -0.95
N LEU A 89 7.30 -3.04 -1.82
CA LEU A 89 6.01 -3.69 -1.59
C LEU A 89 5.99 -5.07 -2.24
N LEU A 90 5.81 -6.09 -1.40
CA LEU A 90 5.64 -7.49 -1.75
C LEU A 90 4.16 -7.87 -1.72
N SER A 91 3.69 -8.56 -2.76
CA SER A 91 2.30 -9.04 -2.83
C SER A 91 2.18 -10.35 -3.61
N ILE A 92 1.17 -11.15 -3.29
CA ILE A 92 0.82 -12.36 -4.07
C ILE A 92 -0.11 -12.08 -5.25
N SER A 93 -0.50 -10.82 -5.47
CA SER A 93 -1.48 -10.39 -6.47
C SER A 93 -1.04 -9.11 -7.19
N PRO A 94 -1.48 -8.90 -8.45
CA PRO A 94 -1.20 -7.68 -9.21
C PRO A 94 -1.61 -6.41 -8.48
N ASN A 95 -0.65 -5.55 -8.16
CA ASN A 95 -0.92 -4.22 -7.66
C ASN A 95 -1.13 -3.23 -8.81
N ARG A 96 -2.14 -2.37 -8.68
CA ARG A 96 -2.39 -1.24 -9.60
C ARG A 96 -2.19 0.06 -8.85
N TYR A 97 -1.54 1.02 -9.50
CA TYR A 97 -1.29 2.33 -8.93
C TYR A 97 -2.09 3.41 -9.65
N SER A 98 -2.55 4.41 -8.91
CA SER A 98 -3.30 5.54 -9.45
C SER A 98 -2.40 6.41 -10.35
N GLY A 99 -2.79 6.63 -11.60
CA GLY A 99 -2.01 7.40 -12.59
C GLY A 99 -1.11 6.54 -13.50
N MET A 100 -1.39 5.25 -13.62
CA MET A 100 -0.66 4.30 -14.45
C MET A 100 -1.10 4.42 -15.92
N GLU A 101 -0.40 5.24 -16.71
CA GLU A 101 -0.80 5.55 -18.11
C GLU A 101 0.09 4.89 -19.19
N GLN A 102 1.25 4.31 -18.85
CA GLN A 102 2.16 3.74 -19.84
C GLN A 102 2.84 2.45 -19.37
N ASN A 103 2.65 1.37 -20.15
CA ASN A 103 3.38 0.12 -19.98
C ASN A 103 4.65 0.18 -20.85
N THR A 104 5.82 0.35 -20.25
CA THR A 104 7.08 0.16 -20.96
C THR A 104 7.51 -1.31 -20.84
N GLN A 105 7.19 -2.12 -21.83
CA GLN A 105 7.64 -3.52 -21.89
C GLN A 105 9.11 -3.59 -22.34
N ILE A 106 9.96 -4.28 -21.57
CA ILE A 106 11.40 -4.48 -21.86
C ILE A 106 11.69 -5.98 -22.10
N GLY A 107 11.34 -6.52 -23.26
CA GLY A 107 11.57 -7.94 -23.61
C GLY A 107 10.36 -8.85 -23.35
N LYS A 108 10.55 -10.09 -22.88
CA LYS A 108 9.48 -11.10 -22.69
C LYS A 108 8.72 -11.02 -21.35
N TYR A 109 9.12 -10.13 -20.46
CA TYR A 109 8.49 -9.94 -19.16
C TYR A 109 7.73 -8.60 -19.15
N ILE A 110 6.63 -8.54 -18.42
CA ILE A 110 5.84 -7.33 -18.27
C ILE A 110 6.48 -6.51 -17.15
N TYR A 111 7.12 -5.41 -17.53
CA TYR A 111 7.67 -4.42 -16.59
C TYR A 111 6.78 -3.20 -16.66
N ILE A 112 6.55 -2.57 -15.51
CA ILE A 112 5.76 -1.35 -15.49
C ILE A 112 6.49 -0.33 -14.63
N VAL A 113 6.90 0.75 -15.30
CA VAL A 113 7.48 1.93 -14.69
C VAL A 113 6.47 3.04 -14.81
N PHE A 114 6.06 3.63 -13.70
CA PHE A 114 5.21 4.82 -13.73
C PHE A 114 5.83 5.93 -12.91
N SER A 115 5.58 7.17 -13.34
CA SER A 115 6.06 8.39 -12.70
C SER A 115 4.87 9.25 -12.25
N LYS A 116 4.77 9.58 -10.97
CA LYS A 116 3.75 10.51 -10.44
C LYS A 116 4.30 11.28 -9.25
N ASP A 117 4.18 12.61 -9.26
CA ASP A 117 4.67 13.49 -8.18
C ASP A 117 6.12 13.15 -7.77
N GLU A 118 7.04 13.09 -8.75
CA GLU A 118 8.47 12.75 -8.56
C GLU A 118 8.77 11.31 -8.07
N ARG A 119 7.74 10.49 -7.89
CA ARG A 119 7.89 9.08 -7.56
C ARG A 119 7.99 8.20 -8.79
N LYS A 120 8.94 7.28 -8.80
CA LYS A 120 8.95 6.14 -9.74
C LYS A 120 8.72 4.83 -9.03
N VAL A 121 7.93 3.96 -9.65
CA VAL A 121 7.69 2.60 -9.17
C VAL A 121 8.04 1.59 -10.23
N TYR A 122 8.53 0.45 -9.76
CA TYR A 122 9.24 -0.54 -10.52
C TYR A 122 8.71 -1.93 -10.15
N GLN A 123 7.92 -2.57 -11.04
CA GLN A 123 7.25 -3.86 -10.80
C GLN A 123 7.76 -5.06 -11.63
N PHE A 124 8.01 -6.22 -10.98
CA PHE A 124 8.24 -7.52 -11.63
C PHE A 124 7.69 -8.70 -10.79
N SER A 125 7.58 -9.89 -11.40
CA SER A 125 7.10 -11.11 -10.71
C SER A 125 8.17 -12.21 -10.70
N GLN A 126 8.31 -12.90 -9.57
CA GLN A 126 9.09 -14.12 -9.43
C GLN A 126 8.22 -15.22 -8.80
N GLY A 127 7.83 -16.22 -9.59
CA GLY A 127 6.84 -17.22 -9.16
C GLY A 127 5.48 -16.56 -8.92
N ARG A 128 4.92 -16.75 -7.70
CA ARG A 128 3.65 -16.13 -7.28
C ARG A 128 3.81 -14.77 -6.59
N LEU A 129 5.05 -14.31 -6.40
CA LEU A 129 5.36 -13.10 -5.66
C LEU A 129 5.65 -11.94 -6.61
N GLN A 130 5.04 -10.80 -6.34
CA GLN A 130 5.31 -9.55 -7.01
C GLN A 130 6.16 -8.63 -6.14
N TYR A 131 7.13 -8.00 -6.78
CA TYR A 131 8.03 -7.04 -6.18
C TYR A 131 7.73 -5.68 -6.78
N ASN A 132 7.47 -4.68 -5.94
CA ASN A 132 7.16 -3.32 -6.35
C ASN A 132 8.05 -2.34 -5.58
N PHE A 133 9.08 -1.82 -6.24
CA PHE A 133 9.99 -0.84 -5.63
C PHE A 133 9.52 0.58 -5.89
N GLN A 134 9.54 1.45 -4.89
CA GLN A 134 9.09 2.85 -4.99
C GLN A 134 10.20 3.82 -4.58
N THR A 135 10.35 4.93 -5.33
CA THR A 135 11.40 5.97 -5.19
C THR A 135 10.78 7.39 -5.19
N HIS A 136 11.49 8.46 -4.78
CA HIS A 136 10.92 9.84 -4.60
C HIS A 136 11.73 11.06 -5.17
N SER A 137 12.79 10.87 -6.00
CA SER A 137 13.60 11.91 -6.74
C SER A 137 14.65 12.72 -5.92
N ALA A 138 15.82 13.13 -6.44
CA ALA A 138 16.40 13.17 -7.81
C ALA A 138 17.75 12.41 -7.86
N LYS A 139 18.21 11.92 -9.04
CA LYS A 139 19.24 10.84 -9.19
C LYS A 139 18.79 9.42 -8.75
N GLN A 140 17.47 9.18 -8.72
CA GLN A 140 16.74 7.93 -8.37
C GLN A 140 17.63 6.68 -8.40
N GLU A 141 18.03 6.15 -7.24
CA GLU A 141 19.13 5.18 -7.05
C GLU A 141 19.38 4.28 -8.27
N GLU A 142 20.46 4.60 -9.00
CA GLU A 142 20.55 4.94 -10.44
C GLU A 142 20.26 3.87 -11.55
N GLU A 143 19.10 3.67 -12.19
CA GLU A 143 17.68 3.92 -11.91
C GLU A 143 17.03 2.57 -11.51
N LEU A 144 16.67 2.48 -10.23
CA LEU A 144 16.58 1.23 -9.45
C LEU A 144 17.71 0.23 -9.76
N LYS A 145 18.90 0.82 -9.84
CA LYS A 145 20.13 0.38 -10.49
C LYS A 145 19.95 -0.56 -11.68
N LYS A 146 19.47 0.12 -12.74
CA LYS A 146 19.06 -0.25 -14.10
C LYS A 146 18.09 -1.41 -14.18
N TYR A 147 17.11 -1.27 -13.28
CA TYR A 147 16.01 -2.16 -13.02
C TYR A 147 16.49 -3.57 -12.73
N LEU A 148 17.26 -3.67 -11.63
CA LEU A 148 17.63 -4.95 -11.01
C LEU A 148 18.17 -5.89 -12.10
N GLU A 149 19.22 -5.36 -12.75
CA GLU A 149 19.40 -5.32 -14.20
C GLU A 149 18.80 -6.50 -14.96
N ARG A 150 17.69 -6.20 -15.65
CA ARG A 150 16.95 -7.14 -16.50
C ARG A 150 16.28 -8.28 -15.72
N VAL A 151 15.99 -8.15 -14.43
CA VAL A 151 15.29 -9.15 -13.58
C VAL A 151 15.86 -10.57 -13.56
N ASN A 152 17.16 -10.76 -13.84
CA ASN A 152 17.87 -11.93 -13.31
C ASN A 152 18.54 -11.62 -11.97
N TRP A 153 17.71 -11.10 -11.06
CA TRP A 153 17.99 -10.76 -9.65
C TRP A 153 18.82 -11.83 -8.90
N SER A 154 19.98 -11.48 -8.32
CA SER A 154 20.69 -12.28 -7.30
C SER A 154 21.10 -11.39 -6.12
N ALA A 155 20.62 -11.78 -4.93
CA ALA A 155 20.66 -11.06 -3.65
C ALA A 155 22.01 -10.42 -3.36
#